data_AF-A0A921BFP6-F1
#
_entry.id   AF-A0A921BFP6-F1
#
_cell.length_a   1.000
_cell.length_b   1.000
_cell.length_c   1.000
_cell.angle_alpha   90.00
_cell.angle_beta   90.00
_cell.angle_gamma   90.00
#
_symmetry.space_group_name_H-M   'P 1'
#
loop_
_entity.id
_entity.type
_entity.pdbx_description
1 polymer ?
#
loop_
_entity_poly.entity_id
_entity_poly.type
_entity_poly.pdbx_seq_one_letter_code
_entity_poly.pdbx_strand_id
1 'polypeptide(L)' 'MRSASEPLRRLKVEVIDLYQLHAPDRNVPLERTMRAIRKLLDEGYIRQVGVSNFTLQQWQQAEEILGSPIISNRVSNTIC' A
#
# COMPACT_ATOMS: atom_id res chain seq x y z
N MET A 1 14.06 -8.12 7.33
CA MET A 1 13.17 -7.02 6.88
C MET A 1 14.01 -5.76 6.89
N ARG A 2 14.15 -5.06 5.76
CA ARG A 2 14.73 -3.70 5.75
C ARG A 2 13.87 -2.83 6.65
N SER A 3 14.48 -2.04 7.53
CA SER A 3 13.76 -1.22 8.50
C SER A 3 12.73 -0.35 7.78
N ALA A 4 11.50 -0.29 8.28
CA ALA A 4 10.42 0.54 7.74
C ALA A 4 10.81 2.04 7.60
N SER A 5 11.85 2.46 8.33
CA SER A 5 12.43 3.80 8.31
C SER A 5 13.44 4.08 7.19
N GLU A 6 13.87 3.07 6.42
CA GLU A 6 14.86 3.27 5.34
C GLU A 6 14.37 4.23 4.24
N PRO A 7 13.11 4.15 3.77
CA PRO A 7 12.56 5.13 2.82
C PRO A 7 12.50 6.55 3.42
N LEU A 8 12.09 6.68 4.69
CA LEU A 8 11.98 7.97 5.39
C LEU A 8 13.33 8.67 5.49
N ARG A 9 14.39 7.94 5.86
CA ARG A 9 15.76 8.47 5.94
C ARG A 9 16.28 8.93 4.58
N ARG A 10 15.96 8.21 3.51
CA ARG A 10 16.38 8.57 2.15
C ARG A 10 15.68 9.83 1.63
N LEU A 11 14.39 9.95 1.92
CA LEU A 11 13.57 11.09 1.50
C LEU A 11 13.70 12.29 2.44
N LYS A 12 14.34 12.12 3.62
CA LYS A 12 14.44 13.15 4.67
C LYS A 12 13.07 13.68 5.10
N VAL A 13 12.10 12.78 5.18
CA VAL A 13 10.74 13.07 5.65
C VAL A 13 10.44 12.24 6.90
N GLU A 14 9.57 12.76 7.76
CA GLU A 14 9.12 12.04 8.95
C GLU A 14 7.99 11.05 8.64
N VAL A 15 7.19 11.35 7.61
CA VAL A 15 6.01 10.58 7.21
C VAL A 15 5.87 10.58 5.68
N ILE A 16 5.38 9.47 5.11
CA ILE A 16 4.98 9.38 3.70
C ILE A 16 3.47 9.63 3.59
N ASP A 17 3.06 10.65 2.84
CA ASP A 17 1.63 10.96 2.69
C ASP A 17 0.86 9.82 1.98
N LEU A 18 1.41 9.28 0.90
CA LEU A 18 0.81 8.18 0.14
C LEU A 18 1.81 7.07 -0.12
N TYR A 19 1.51 5.87 0.42
CA TYR A 19 2.25 4.65 0.11
C TYR A 19 1.54 3.85 -0.98
N GLN A 20 2.18 3.73 -2.15
CA GLN A 20 1.62 3.01 -3.30
C GLN A 20 2.13 1.56 -3.36
N LEU A 21 1.23 0.59 -3.21
CA LEU A 21 1.52 -0.81 -3.50
C LEU A 21 1.55 -1.04 -5.01
N HIS A 22 2.71 -1.42 -5.53
CA HIS A 22 2.98 -1.48 -6.97
C HIS A 22 2.11 -2.47 -7.77
N ALA A 23 1.90 -3.66 -7.23
CA ALA A 23 1.07 -4.71 -7.82
C ALA A 23 0.72 -5.77 -6.77
N PRO A 24 -0.39 -6.50 -6.93
CA PRO A 24 -0.65 -7.68 -6.12
C PRO A 24 0.39 -8.77 -6.46
N ASP A 25 1.11 -9.24 -5.45
CA ASP A 25 2.05 -10.35 -5.60
C ASP A 25 1.27 -11.68 -5.61
N ARG A 26 1.50 -12.52 -6.62
CA ARG A 26 0.82 -13.82 -6.75
C ARG A 26 1.30 -14.85 -5.73
N ASN A 27 2.51 -14.66 -5.19
CA ASN A 27 3.13 -15.59 -4.24
C ASN A 27 2.88 -15.19 -2.79
N VAL A 28 2.40 -13.98 -2.54
CA VAL A 28 2.14 -13.46 -1.19
C VAL A 28 0.64 -13.24 -1.02
N PRO A 29 -0.02 -13.92 -0.08
CA PRO A 29 -1.42 -13.67 0.21
C PRO A 29 -1.67 -12.19 0.48
N LEU A 30 -2.70 -11.63 -0.14
CA LEU A 30 -3.08 -10.22 0.00
C LEU A 30 -3.18 -9.81 1.47
N GLU A 31 -3.69 -10.71 2.30
CA GLU A 31 -3.86 -10.53 3.75
C GLU A 31 -2.54 -10.26 4.48
N ARG A 32 -1.46 -10.95 4.08
CA ARG A 32 -0.12 -10.76 4.66
C ARG A 32 0.43 -9.38 4.29
N THR A 33 0.25 -8.98 3.03
CA THR A 33 0.68 -7.67 2.52
C THR A 33 -0.08 -6.54 3.22
N MET A 34 -1.41 -6.63 3.28
CA MET A 34 -2.24 -5.59 3.90
C MET A 34 -2.00 -5.47 5.40
N ARG A 35 -1.76 -6.57 6.12
CA ARG A 35 -1.35 -6.49 7.53
C ARG A 35 0.01 -5.82 7.74
N ALA A 36 0.95 -6.00 6.81
CA ALA A 36 2.23 -5.29 6.89
C ALA A 36 2.03 -3.78 6.66
N ILE A 37 1.17 -3.39 5.71
CA ILE A 37 0.82 -2.00 5.45
C ILE A 37 0.06 -1.38 6.63
N ARG A 38 -0.87 -2.11 7.26
CA ARG A 38 -1.58 -1.69 8.48
C ARG A 38 -0.61 -1.31 9.59
N LYS A 39 0.44 -2.11 9.82
CA LYS A 39 1.48 -1.77 10.81
C LYS A 39 2.17 -0.44 10.49
N LEU A 40 2.45 -0.15 9.22
CA LEU A 40 3.04 1.13 8.82
C LEU A 40 2.10 2.31 9.06
N LEU A 41 0.78 2.12 8.89
CA LEU A 41 -0.24 3.12 9.25
C LEU A 41 -0.28 3.32 10.77
N ASP A 42 -0.29 2.24 11.55
CA ASP A 42 -0.31 2.27 13.01
C ASP A 42 0.93 2.94 13.60
N GLU A 43 2.10 2.65 13.03
CA GLU A 43 3.39 3.23 13.42
C GLU A 43 3.53 4.69 12.95
N GLY A 44 2.59 5.21 12.17
CA GLY A 44 2.58 6.60 11.69
C GLY A 44 3.59 6.89 10.58
N TYR A 45 4.23 5.87 10.02
CA TYR A 45 5.18 6.03 8.92
C TYR A 45 4.52 6.43 7.60
N ILE A 46 3.24 6.08 7.43
CA ILE A 46 2.45 6.40 6.24
C ILE A 46 1.09 6.98 6.65
N ARG A 47 0.54 7.93 5.88
CA ARG A 47 -0.80 8.51 6.17
C ARG A 47 -1.91 7.83 5.39
N GLN A 48 -1.64 7.47 4.14
CA GLN A 48 -2.63 6.93 3.21
C GLN A 48 -2.02 5.82 2.36
N VAL A 49 -2.90 4.95 1.85
CA VAL A 49 -2.52 3.79 1.04
C VAL A 49 -3.16 3.90 -0.34
N GLY A 50 -2.37 3.60 -1.36
CA GLY A 50 -2.81 3.42 -2.73
C GLY A 50 -2.38 2.05 -3.25
N VAL A 51 -3.07 1.53 -4.26
CA VAL A 51 -2.75 0.27 -4.94
C VAL A 51 -2.57 0.48 -6.44
N SER A 52 -2.05 -0.51 -7.14
CA SER A 52 -1.82 -0.42 -8.57
C SER A 52 -2.11 -1.76 -9.22
N ASN A 53 -2.87 -1.74 -10.31
CA ASN A 53 -3.35 -2.92 -11.03
C ASN A 53 -4.16 -3.89 -10.15
N PHE A 54 -4.97 -3.35 -9.23
CA PHE A 54 -5.92 -4.15 -8.45
C PHE A 54 -7.25 -4.26 -9.21
N THR A 55 -7.80 -5.47 -9.26
CA THR A 55 -9.21 -5.68 -9.64
C THR A 55 -10.14 -5.13 -8.55
N LEU A 56 -11.42 -4.90 -8.89
CA LEU A 56 -12.41 -4.43 -7.91
C LEU A 56 -12.51 -5.35 -6.68
N GLN A 57 -12.53 -6.67 -6.91
CA GLN A 57 -12.59 -7.65 -5.83
C GLN A 57 -11.35 -7.57 -4.92
N GLN A 58 -10.15 -7.45 -5.51
CA GLN A 58 -8.91 -7.31 -4.73
C GLN A 58 -8.88 -6.00 -3.95
N TRP A 59 -9.42 -4.91 -4.51
CA TRP A 59 -9.54 -3.64 -3.82
C TRP A 59 -10.43 -3.78 -2.59
N GLN A 60 -11.67 -4.25 -2.77
CA GLN A 60 -12.62 -4.42 -1.67
C GLN A 60 -12.05 -5.30 -0.56
N GLN A 61 -11.46 -6.44 -0.93
CA GLN A 61 -10.80 -7.32 0.03
C GLN A 61 -9.61 -6.64 0.73
N ALA A 62 -8.84 -5.81 0.01
CA ALA A 62 -7.73 -5.08 0.61
C ALA A 62 -8.21 -4.04 1.64
N GLU A 63 -9.29 -3.31 1.36
CA GLU A 63 -9.89 -2.35 2.30
C GLU A 63 -10.45 -3.04 3.54
N GLU A 64 -11.13 -4.16 3.37
CA GLU A 64 -11.66 -4.98 4.48
C GLU A 64 -10.53 -5.43 5.42
N ILE A 65 -9.42 -5.91 4.87
CA ILE A 65 -8.28 -6.39 5.67
C ILE A 65 -7.50 -5.22 6.30
N LEU A 66 -7.36 -4.11 5.57
CA LEU A 66 -6.62 -2.93 6.03
C LEU A 66 -7.38 -2.15 7.12
N GLY A 67 -8.72 -2.21 7.09
CA GLY A 67 -9.60 -1.45 7.99
C GLY A 67 -9.61 0.05 7.74
N SER A 68 -9.12 0.50 6.58
CA SER A 68 -9.11 1.90 6.15
C SER A 68 -9.27 1.99 4.64
N PRO A 69 -9.87 3.08 4.11
CA PRO A 69 -10.06 3.25 2.68
C PRO A 69 -8.72 3.33 1.94
N ILE A 70 -8.67 2.72 0.76
CA ILE A 70 -7.57 2.84 -0.19
C ILE A 70 -7.92 3.97 -1.14
N ILE A 71 -7.08 5.00 -1.20
CA ILE A 71 -7.45 6.28 -1.83
C ILE A 71 -7.17 6.34 -3.33
N SER A 72 -6.40 5.39 -3.87
CA SER A 72 -6.03 5.39 -5.28
C SER A 72 -5.79 3.98 -5.82
N ASN A 73 -6.13 3.76 -7.09
CA ASN A 73 -5.74 2.58 -7.86
C ASN A 73 -5.15 3.00 -9.21
N ARG A 74 -3.83 2.85 -9.38
CA ARG A 74 -3.16 3.13 -10.65
C ARG A 74 -3.34 1.94 -11.59
N VAL A 75 -4.08 2.12 -12.68
CA VAL A 75 -4.25 1.09 -13.71
C VAL A 75 -3.45 1.44 -14.95
N SER A 76 -2.76 0.47 -15.53
CA SER A 76 -2.14 0.64 -16.84
C SER A 76 -3.22 0.77 -17.90
N ASN A 77 -3.30 1.93 -18.56
CA ASN A 77 -4.22 2.14 -19.66
C ASN A 77 -3.41 2.21 -20.97
N THR A 78 -3.63 1.25 -21.87
CA THR A 78 -3.08 1.30 -23.23
C THR A 78 -4.07 2.06 -24.12
N ILE A 79 -4.18 3.36 -23.89
CA ILE A 79 -4.74 4.28 -24.87
C ILE A 79 -3.72 5.40 -25.00
N CYS A 80 -2.81 5.23 -25.94
CA CYS A 80 -1.93 6.25 -26.47
C CYS A 80 -1.78 5.98 -27.96
#